data_AF-A0A9W6DSD3-F1
#
_entry.id   AF-A0A9W6DSD3-F1
#
_cell.length_a   1.000
_cell.length_b   1.000
_cell.length_c   1.000
_cell.angle_alpha   90.00
_cell.angle_beta   90.00
_cell.angle_gamma   90.00
#
_symmetry.space_group_name_H-M   'P 1'
#
loop_
_entity.id
_entity.type
_entity.pdbx_description
1 polymer ?
#
loop_
_entity_poly.entity_id
_entity_poly.type
_entity_poly.pdbx_seq_one_letter_code
_entity_poly.pdbx_strand_id
1 'polypeptide(L)'
;MLVNRLSSADHALCANALQLINSLMRDSITNEADTEWPKFIQKLQDLGVIRAVYSLMQGTALQDHVHPLIEFQSLTKVLLRKWREISLDLERPEHRRALKGIYLASSHERSHEKGVENGDEIRQSKKHSSEKWRRLGFETESPSTQFEDTGFLGMMDLADYVRNHQDEFQKMLLEQSTKPPQQRCPIARASLSVTSILYQHFEVDKSEMDDSKGYLLLESRSNLDKLFEPLLLHWTRLHVAGLHAFFRLWKATGAEVEDYGKIVELIRILIESVVGGAPRTKDVQEVEEELGNFEYGRLRELQMELLELTYEDAWGQHLQQMREELYHEALQFVKEQRIRCLLHGAWFLNEDPNSPDAGTEQRSWKYAQLSHNRRFLHFGDFDSILESCPELDTLPEKIDLSSVSSVVSNISASSKDQSAAPAKDKPHAVSYTKITVHGYLQPVHGTGDTQKSNGHRRTSSRSAQGESALLSFCPQSTSVASEWLDGLLMLLNQQPITAETNKLISLISDYGLKIRLLNVRFDDVAFAGEAPQVPGRDGLDDDYYYDVFGGS
;
A
#
# COMPACT_ATOMS: atom_id res chain seq x y z
N MET A 1 -14.21 47.53 5.12
CA MET A 1 -12.91 48.12 5.53
C MET A 1 -11.96 47.11 6.13
N LEU A 2 -12.38 46.27 7.10
CA LEU A 2 -11.49 45.30 7.76
C LEU A 2 -10.97 44.20 6.82
N VAL A 3 -11.84 43.59 6.00
CA VAL A 3 -11.45 42.51 5.07
C VAL A 3 -10.47 43.00 3.99
N ASN A 4 -10.62 44.24 3.52
CA ASN A 4 -9.66 44.86 2.58
C ASN A 4 -8.26 45.03 3.19
N ARG A 5 -8.10 44.94 4.53
CA ARG A 5 -6.80 44.98 5.18
C ARG A 5 -6.10 43.62 5.17
N LEU A 6 -6.83 42.51 4.99
CA LEU A 6 -6.25 41.17 4.86
C LEU A 6 -5.46 41.01 3.55
N SER A 7 -5.83 41.79 2.52
CA SER A 7 -5.09 41.87 1.25
C SER A 7 -4.05 43.00 1.23
N SER A 8 -3.71 43.59 2.38
CA SER A 8 -2.73 44.68 2.46
C SER A 8 -1.30 44.13 2.35
N ALA A 9 -0.41 44.89 1.72
CA ALA A 9 1.03 44.60 1.71
C ALA A 9 1.70 44.82 3.09
N ASP A 10 1.02 45.51 4.01
CA ASP A 10 1.49 45.68 5.39
C ASP A 10 1.12 44.44 6.22
N HIS A 11 2.12 43.60 6.48
CA HIS A 11 1.94 42.35 7.21
C HIS A 11 1.48 42.59 8.66
N ALA A 12 1.94 43.64 9.33
CA ALA A 12 1.50 43.94 10.69
C ALA A 12 0.02 44.36 10.73
N LEU A 13 -0.42 45.15 9.75
CA LEU A 13 -1.82 45.55 9.63
C LEU A 13 -2.74 44.36 9.31
N CYS A 14 -2.28 43.43 8.46
CA CYS A 14 -3.00 42.19 8.15
C CYS A 14 -3.14 41.30 9.39
N ALA A 15 -2.04 41.05 10.11
CA ALA A 15 -2.02 40.25 11.34
C ALA A 15 -2.97 40.83 12.41
N ASN A 16 -2.93 42.15 12.65
CA ASN A 16 -3.83 42.82 13.60
C ASN A 16 -5.31 42.74 13.18
N ALA A 17 -5.60 42.88 11.88
CA ALA A 17 -6.95 42.75 11.36
C ALA A 17 -7.48 41.32 11.54
N LEU A 18 -6.67 40.30 11.28
CA LEU A 18 -7.03 38.90 11.47
C LEU A 18 -7.19 38.57 12.97
N GLN A 19 -6.33 39.07 13.84
CA GLN A 19 -6.45 38.92 15.29
C GLN A 19 -7.77 39.50 15.83
N LEU A 20 -8.21 40.65 15.29
CA LEU A 20 -9.51 41.23 15.63
C LEU A 20 -10.66 40.36 15.14
N ILE A 21 -10.59 39.83 13.91
CA ILE A 21 -11.59 38.89 13.38
C ILE A 21 -11.65 37.64 14.28
N ASN A 22 -10.51 37.06 14.65
CA ASN A 22 -10.43 35.90 15.53
C ASN A 22 -11.05 36.19 16.90
N SER A 23 -10.80 37.38 17.46
CA SER A 23 -11.35 37.78 18.75
C SER A 23 -12.88 37.89 18.69
N LEU A 24 -13.42 38.49 17.64
CA LEU A 24 -14.87 38.59 17.41
C LEU A 24 -15.51 37.22 17.16
N MET A 25 -14.84 36.38 16.37
CA MET A 25 -15.27 35.02 16.09
C MET A 25 -15.30 34.18 17.37
N ARG A 26 -14.22 34.19 18.17
CA ARG A 26 -14.17 33.54 19.48
C ARG A 26 -15.33 34.00 20.35
N ASP A 27 -15.49 35.30 20.56
CA ASP A 27 -16.53 35.87 21.43
C ASP A 27 -17.94 35.42 21.00
N SER A 28 -18.24 35.52 19.69
CA SER A 28 -19.53 35.07 19.13
C SER A 28 -19.77 33.57 19.30
N ILE A 29 -18.72 32.75 19.25
CA ILE A 29 -18.83 31.29 19.35
C ILE A 29 -18.96 30.85 20.81
N THR A 30 -18.19 31.44 21.71
CA THR A 30 -18.17 31.07 23.13
C THR A 30 -19.34 31.63 23.92
N ASN A 31 -19.93 32.74 23.47
CA ASN A 31 -21.07 33.33 24.17
C ASN A 31 -22.36 32.58 23.81
N GLU A 32 -22.76 31.63 24.66
CA GLU A 32 -23.98 30.82 24.47
C GLU A 32 -25.27 31.64 24.43
N ALA A 33 -25.27 32.85 24.99
CA ALA A 33 -26.41 33.74 24.95
C ALA A 33 -26.61 34.39 23.57
N ASP A 34 -25.58 34.41 22.72
CA ASP A 34 -25.64 34.99 21.39
C ASP A 34 -26.04 33.92 20.36
N THR A 35 -27.32 33.90 19.97
CA THR A 35 -27.81 33.01 18.89
C THR A 35 -27.51 33.53 17.49
N GLU A 36 -26.85 34.69 17.36
CA GLU A 36 -26.59 35.33 16.06
C GLU A 36 -25.27 34.90 15.43
N TRP A 37 -24.46 34.08 16.11
CA TRP A 37 -23.18 33.59 15.59
C TRP A 37 -23.28 32.96 14.18
N PRO A 38 -24.33 32.20 13.79
CA PRO A 38 -24.41 31.68 12.42
C PRO A 38 -24.51 32.79 11.37
N LYS A 39 -25.26 33.85 11.67
CA LYS A 39 -25.38 35.02 10.77
C LYS A 39 -24.08 35.81 10.71
N PHE A 40 -23.35 35.86 11.82
CA PHE A 40 -22.02 36.47 11.84
C PHE A 40 -21.04 35.70 10.96
N ILE A 41 -20.98 34.37 11.09
CA ILE A 41 -20.13 33.51 10.24
C ILE A 41 -20.53 33.63 8.76
N GLN A 42 -21.82 33.65 8.45
CA GLN A 42 -22.30 33.87 7.08
C GLN A 42 -21.81 35.22 6.53
N LYS A 43 -21.87 36.30 7.31
CA LYS A 43 -21.30 37.60 6.90
C LYS A 43 -19.80 37.55 6.67
N LEU A 44 -19.03 36.82 7.47
CA LEU A 44 -17.58 36.65 7.25
C LEU A 44 -17.31 35.93 5.91
N GLN A 45 -18.10 34.92 5.59
CA GLN A 45 -18.02 34.20 4.32
C GLN A 45 -18.40 35.11 3.13
N ASP A 46 -19.52 35.83 3.22
CA ASP A 46 -20.00 36.74 2.18
C ASP A 46 -18.99 37.87 1.90
N LEU A 47 -18.29 38.35 2.93
CA LEU A 47 -17.25 39.35 2.80
C LEU A 47 -15.93 38.79 2.24
N GLY A 48 -15.81 37.46 2.07
CA GLY A 48 -14.64 36.81 1.49
C GLY A 48 -13.47 36.59 2.48
N VAL A 49 -13.73 36.59 3.79
CA VAL A 49 -12.68 36.39 4.81
C VAL A 49 -12.02 35.02 4.66
N ILE A 50 -12.81 33.96 4.48
CA ILE A 50 -12.31 32.59 4.31
C ILE A 50 -11.34 32.49 3.12
N ARG A 51 -11.71 33.11 1.99
CA ARG A 51 -10.85 33.16 0.80
C ARG A 51 -9.56 33.93 1.05
N ALA A 52 -9.64 35.07 1.73
CA ALA A 52 -8.46 35.87 2.07
C ALA A 52 -7.50 35.11 3.00
N VAL A 53 -8.03 34.45 4.03
CA VAL A 53 -7.24 33.64 4.96
C VAL A 53 -6.63 32.43 4.27
N TYR A 54 -7.36 31.74 3.40
CA TYR A 54 -6.82 30.66 2.58
C TYR A 54 -5.60 31.13 1.75
N SER A 55 -5.71 32.26 1.05
CA SER A 55 -4.59 32.83 0.30
C SER A 55 -3.39 33.20 1.19
N LEU A 56 -3.64 33.69 2.41
CA LEU A 56 -2.57 33.97 3.39
C LEU A 56 -1.91 32.68 3.88
N MET A 57 -2.69 31.63 4.18
CA MET A 57 -2.18 30.32 4.57
C MET A 57 -1.39 29.64 3.46
N GLN A 58 -1.63 29.98 2.18
CA GLN A 58 -0.86 29.51 1.02
C GLN A 58 0.33 30.42 0.67
N GLY A 59 0.43 31.60 1.26
CA GLY A 59 1.48 32.58 0.97
C GLY A 59 2.89 32.10 1.32
N THR A 60 3.89 32.92 1.00
CA THR A 60 5.30 32.68 1.35
C THR A 60 5.72 33.40 2.64
N ALA A 61 5.00 34.46 3.03
CA ALA A 61 5.26 35.27 4.22
C ALA A 61 4.53 34.74 5.47
N LEU A 62 4.56 33.42 5.71
CA LEU A 62 3.81 32.81 6.83
C LEU A 62 4.27 33.28 8.20
N GLN A 63 5.57 33.55 8.37
CA GLN A 63 6.18 33.85 9.67
C GLN A 63 5.56 35.06 10.36
N ASP A 64 5.09 36.05 9.60
CA ASP A 64 4.49 37.28 10.12
C ASP A 64 3.03 37.07 10.58
N HIS A 65 2.39 35.98 10.15
CA HIS A 65 0.96 35.71 10.37
C HIS A 65 0.71 34.39 11.10
N VAL A 66 1.74 33.70 11.60
CA VAL A 66 1.60 32.32 12.11
C VAL A 66 0.52 32.22 13.19
N HIS A 67 0.64 33.05 14.24
CA HIS A 67 -0.30 33.04 15.35
C HIS A 67 -1.75 33.32 14.92
N PRO A 68 -2.08 34.43 14.24
CA PRO A 68 -3.46 34.71 13.86
C PRO A 68 -4.02 33.71 12.83
N LEU A 69 -3.19 33.08 11.98
CA LEU A 69 -3.65 32.05 11.04
C LEU A 69 -3.98 30.73 11.75
N ILE A 70 -3.14 30.28 12.68
CA ILE A 70 -3.41 29.07 13.49
C ILE A 70 -4.62 29.27 14.37
N GLU A 71 -4.76 30.45 14.98
CA GLU A 71 -5.95 30.79 15.75
C GLU A 71 -7.21 30.75 14.86
N PHE A 72 -7.16 31.26 13.62
CA PHE A 72 -8.30 31.16 12.71
C PHE A 72 -8.62 29.71 12.31
N GLN A 73 -7.60 28.88 12.04
CA GLN A 73 -7.76 27.44 11.75
C GLN A 73 -8.43 26.72 12.93
N SER A 74 -7.92 26.94 14.16
CA SER A 74 -8.49 26.35 15.37
C SER A 74 -9.93 26.81 15.61
N LEU A 75 -10.25 28.10 15.41
CA LEU A 75 -11.61 28.62 15.52
C LEU A 75 -12.54 28.01 14.45
N THR A 76 -12.01 27.70 13.26
CA THR A 76 -12.76 26.98 12.24
C THR A 76 -13.09 25.56 12.69
N LYS A 77 -12.15 24.84 13.31
CA LYS A 77 -12.42 23.53 13.93
C LYS A 77 -13.46 23.63 15.04
N VAL A 78 -13.37 24.65 15.91
CA VAL A 78 -14.39 24.89 16.97
C VAL A 78 -15.77 25.16 16.37
N LEU A 79 -15.88 25.89 15.26
CA LEU A 79 -17.15 26.08 14.55
C LEU A 79 -17.74 24.77 14.05
N LEU A 80 -16.94 23.93 13.40
CA LEU A 80 -17.37 22.63 12.89
C LEU A 80 -17.85 21.73 14.04
N ARG A 81 -17.13 21.72 15.17
CA ARG A 81 -17.54 21.02 16.39
C ARG A 81 -18.89 21.53 16.92
N LYS A 82 -19.05 22.86 17.03
CA LYS A 82 -20.31 23.47 17.49
C LYS A 82 -21.48 23.09 16.57
N TRP A 83 -21.28 23.05 15.26
CA TRP A 83 -22.30 22.58 14.31
C TRP A 83 -22.63 21.10 14.46
N ARG A 84 -21.62 20.25 14.74
CA ARG A 84 -21.82 18.81 15.01
C ARG A 84 -22.54 18.56 16.33
N GLU A 85 -22.30 19.36 17.37
CA GLU A 85 -22.94 19.19 18.68
C GLU A 85 -24.42 19.61 18.69
N ILE A 86 -24.86 20.43 17.73
CA ILE A 86 -26.28 20.79 17.59
C ILE A 86 -27.07 19.57 17.12
N SER A 87 -27.81 18.97 18.03
CA SER A 87 -28.74 17.87 17.72
C SER A 87 -29.89 18.35 16.83
N LEU A 88 -30.39 17.44 16.01
CA LEU A 88 -31.49 17.76 15.11
C LEU A 88 -32.83 17.89 15.84
N ASP A 89 -33.28 19.13 15.98
CA ASP A 89 -34.62 19.46 16.49
C ASP A 89 -35.59 19.89 15.37
N LEU A 90 -36.72 19.18 15.22
CA LEU A 90 -37.76 19.47 14.22
C LEU A 90 -38.66 20.67 14.60
N GLU A 91 -38.60 21.13 15.84
CA GLU A 91 -39.28 22.35 16.29
C GLU A 91 -38.58 23.60 15.76
N ARG A 92 -37.26 23.53 15.56
CA ARG A 92 -36.47 24.61 14.97
C ARG A 92 -36.83 24.82 13.49
N PRO A 93 -37.17 26.06 13.08
CA PRO A 93 -37.61 26.33 11.71
C PRO A 93 -36.51 26.11 10.67
N GLU A 94 -35.25 26.33 11.03
CA GLU A 94 -34.10 26.17 10.14
C GLU A 94 -33.85 24.71 9.79
N HIS A 95 -33.87 23.83 10.80
CA HIS A 95 -33.74 22.38 10.65
C HIS A 95 -34.87 21.81 9.79
N ARG A 96 -36.11 22.20 10.07
CA ARG A 96 -37.28 21.81 9.27
C ARG A 96 -37.17 22.29 7.82
N ARG A 97 -36.66 23.51 7.60
CA ARG A 97 -36.46 24.07 6.26
C ARG A 97 -35.41 23.29 5.48
N ALA A 98 -34.30 22.91 6.11
CA ALA A 98 -33.25 22.11 5.47
C ALA A 98 -33.77 20.74 5.02
N LEU A 99 -34.43 19.99 5.90
CA LEU A 99 -35.06 18.71 5.56
C LEU A 99 -36.13 18.85 4.46
N LYS A 100 -36.96 19.88 4.56
CA LYS A 100 -37.97 20.16 3.52
C LYS A 100 -37.30 20.46 2.18
N GLY A 101 -36.20 21.20 2.17
CA GLY A 101 -35.40 21.48 0.98
C GLY A 101 -34.89 20.20 0.31
N ILE A 102 -34.27 19.31 1.11
CA ILE A 102 -33.78 18.01 0.62
C ILE A 102 -34.92 17.20 -0.02
N TYR A 103 -36.07 17.14 0.66
CA TYR A 103 -37.22 16.40 0.14
C TYR A 103 -37.79 17.00 -1.14
N LEU A 104 -37.96 18.33 -1.21
CA LEU A 104 -38.48 19.01 -2.39
C LEU A 104 -37.56 18.85 -3.60
N ALA A 105 -36.24 18.89 -3.38
CA ALA A 105 -35.27 18.61 -4.44
C ALA A 105 -35.35 17.16 -4.94
N SER A 106 -35.79 16.22 -4.11
CA SER A 106 -35.96 14.80 -4.48
C SER A 106 -37.25 14.48 -5.24
N SER A 107 -38.26 15.36 -5.19
CA SER A 107 -39.51 15.16 -5.94
C SER A 107 -39.33 15.64 -7.36
N HIS A 108 -39.27 14.69 -8.31
CA HIS A 108 -39.31 14.99 -9.73
C HIS A 108 -40.79 15.15 -10.13
N GLU A 109 -41.33 16.37 -10.02
CA GLU A 109 -42.55 16.89 -10.68
C GLU A 109 -43.15 18.07 -9.90
N ARG A 110 -42.88 19.29 -10.36
CA ARG A 110 -43.85 20.42 -10.36
C ARG A 110 -43.61 21.42 -11.51
N SER A 111 -42.66 21.18 -12.41
CA SER A 111 -42.23 22.17 -13.41
C SER A 111 -42.67 21.88 -14.85
N HIS A 112 -43.16 20.68 -15.17
CA HIS A 112 -43.76 20.40 -16.49
C HIS A 112 -45.04 19.57 -16.28
N GLU A 113 -46.10 19.91 -17.00
CA GLU A 113 -47.43 19.27 -16.99
C GLU A 113 -48.42 19.70 -15.89
N LYS A 114 -48.98 20.90 -16.08
CA LYS A 114 -50.43 21.10 -15.81
C LYS A 114 -51.20 20.32 -16.88
N GLY A 115 -51.38 19.01 -16.71
CA GLY A 115 -52.08 18.18 -17.69
C GLY A 115 -52.48 16.81 -17.15
N VAL A 116 -53.76 16.68 -16.78
CA VAL A 116 -54.55 15.43 -16.67
C VAL A 116 -53.92 14.30 -15.83
N GLU A 117 -54.21 14.31 -14.53
CA GLU A 117 -53.90 13.22 -13.59
C GLU A 117 -54.55 11.89 -14.03
N ASN A 118 -53.74 10.92 -14.42
CA ASN A 118 -54.17 9.52 -14.63
C ASN A 118 -54.11 8.73 -13.32
N GLY A 119 -55.11 7.89 -13.07
CA GLY A 119 -55.31 7.18 -11.79
C GLY A 119 -54.21 6.18 -11.37
N ASP A 120 -53.29 5.81 -12.27
CA ASP A 120 -52.15 4.94 -11.96
C ASP A 120 -50.95 5.70 -11.34
N GLU A 121 -50.76 6.98 -11.67
CA GLU A 121 -49.73 7.83 -11.04
C GLU A 121 -50.05 8.08 -9.56
N ILE A 122 -51.33 8.17 -9.22
CA ILE A 122 -51.80 8.32 -7.83
C ILE A 122 -51.43 7.09 -6.98
N ARG A 123 -51.37 5.89 -7.57
CA ARG A 123 -51.00 4.65 -6.86
C ARG A 123 -49.49 4.53 -6.68
N GLN A 124 -48.68 4.92 -7.68
CA GLN A 124 -47.22 4.97 -7.56
C GLN A 124 -46.78 6.08 -6.59
N SER A 125 -47.40 7.26 -6.67
CA SER A 125 -47.18 8.39 -5.76
C SER A 125 -47.47 8.04 -4.28
N LYS A 126 -48.55 7.29 -4.00
CA LYS A 126 -48.85 6.80 -2.64
C LYS A 126 -47.83 5.80 -2.10
N LYS A 127 -47.23 4.95 -2.94
CA LYS A 127 -46.17 4.03 -2.52
C LYS A 127 -44.84 4.76 -2.27
N HIS A 128 -44.50 5.73 -3.12
CA HIS A 128 -43.35 6.64 -2.92
C HIS A 128 -43.51 7.55 -1.69
N SER A 129 -44.76 7.85 -1.28
CA SER A 129 -45.04 8.58 -0.05
C SER A 129 -44.74 7.79 1.23
N SER A 130 -44.70 6.45 1.19
CA SER A 130 -44.41 5.60 2.35
C SER A 130 -42.92 5.36 2.56
N GLU A 131 -42.09 5.53 1.54
CA GLU A 131 -40.62 5.35 1.57
C GLU A 131 -39.90 6.68 1.29
N LYS A 132 -40.38 7.74 1.94
CA LYS A 132 -39.96 9.12 1.67
C LYS A 132 -38.46 9.29 1.88
N TRP A 133 -37.97 8.83 3.02
CA TRP A 133 -36.57 9.01 3.42
C TRP A 133 -35.72 7.81 3.02
N ARG A 134 -36.26 6.58 3.04
CA ARG A 134 -35.54 5.41 2.56
C ARG A 134 -35.12 5.51 1.10
N ARG A 135 -35.95 6.12 0.25
CA ARG A 135 -35.59 6.40 -1.16
C ARG A 135 -34.34 7.28 -1.29
N LEU A 136 -34.11 8.16 -0.32
CA LEU A 136 -32.95 9.06 -0.29
C LEU A 136 -31.69 8.38 0.29
N GLY A 137 -31.80 7.12 0.71
CA GLY A 137 -30.69 6.39 1.32
C GLY A 137 -30.59 6.53 2.83
N PHE A 138 -31.66 6.96 3.51
CA PHE A 138 -31.78 6.84 4.97
C PHE A 138 -32.17 5.41 5.35
N GLU A 139 -31.68 4.89 6.48
CA GLU A 139 -32.04 3.55 6.97
C GLU A 139 -33.51 3.45 7.42
N THR A 140 -33.99 4.50 8.07
CA THR A 140 -35.36 4.59 8.60
C THR A 140 -36.14 5.74 7.95
N GLU A 141 -37.46 5.73 8.12
CA GLU A 141 -38.32 6.86 7.75
C GLU A 141 -38.24 8.04 8.74
N SER A 142 -37.43 7.90 9.80
CA SER A 142 -37.12 8.97 10.73
C SER A 142 -35.67 9.41 10.49
N PRO A 143 -35.43 10.42 9.64
CA PRO A 143 -34.07 10.82 9.29
C PRO A 143 -33.30 11.37 10.51
N SER A 144 -34.00 11.85 11.55
CA SER A 144 -33.40 12.52 12.70
C SER A 144 -32.38 11.67 13.47
N THR A 145 -32.64 10.37 13.63
CA THR A 145 -31.75 9.48 14.39
C THR A 145 -30.43 9.24 13.67
N GLN A 146 -30.39 9.39 12.35
CA GLN A 146 -29.17 9.18 11.57
C GLN A 146 -28.20 10.37 11.64
N PHE A 147 -28.66 11.53 12.12
CA PHE A 147 -27.80 12.68 12.36
C PHE A 147 -27.21 12.70 13.77
N GLU A 148 -27.37 11.66 14.60
CA GLU A 148 -26.84 11.65 15.97
C GLU A 148 -25.31 11.80 16.00
N ASP A 149 -24.59 11.13 15.09
CA ASP A 149 -23.12 11.16 15.05
C ASP A 149 -22.54 12.44 14.43
N THR A 150 -23.25 13.01 13.44
CA THR A 150 -22.79 14.17 12.65
C THR A 150 -23.46 15.49 13.04
N GLY A 151 -24.54 15.44 13.80
CA GLY A 151 -25.40 16.57 14.15
C GLY A 151 -25.90 17.39 12.97
N PHE A 152 -26.11 18.67 13.22
CA PHE A 152 -26.55 19.63 12.21
C PHE A 152 -25.49 19.90 11.14
N LEU A 153 -24.20 19.67 11.42
CA LEU A 153 -23.14 19.73 10.41
C LEU A 153 -23.43 18.79 9.23
N GLY A 154 -23.72 17.52 9.50
CA GLY A 154 -24.07 16.55 8.44
C GLY A 154 -25.35 16.92 7.69
N MET A 155 -26.32 17.55 8.36
CA MET A 155 -27.51 18.09 7.69
C MET A 155 -27.17 19.25 6.76
N MET A 156 -26.30 20.17 7.18
CA MET A 156 -25.87 21.29 6.37
C MET A 156 -25.14 20.81 5.12
N ASP A 157 -24.22 19.88 5.26
CA ASP A 157 -23.45 19.31 4.16
C ASP A 157 -24.37 18.64 3.13
N LEU A 158 -25.28 17.77 3.57
CA LEU A 158 -26.26 17.12 2.69
C LEU A 158 -27.19 18.14 2.02
N ALA A 159 -27.71 19.10 2.78
CA ALA A 159 -28.61 20.12 2.25
C ALA A 159 -27.92 21.07 1.27
N ASP A 160 -26.63 21.34 1.46
CA ASP A 160 -25.83 22.13 0.53
C ASP A 160 -25.58 21.37 -0.77
N TYR A 161 -25.13 20.11 -0.69
CA TYR A 161 -24.97 19.25 -1.86
C TYR A 161 -26.26 19.18 -2.70
N VAL A 162 -27.38 18.87 -2.06
CA VAL A 162 -28.67 18.72 -2.75
C VAL A 162 -29.15 20.02 -3.39
N ARG A 163 -28.81 21.18 -2.80
CA ARG A 163 -29.20 22.49 -3.34
C ARG A 163 -28.35 22.89 -4.53
N ASN A 164 -27.03 22.68 -4.45
CA ASN A 164 -26.07 23.14 -5.45
C ASN A 164 -25.91 22.14 -6.61
N HIS A 165 -26.17 20.85 -6.36
CA HIS A 165 -26.06 19.74 -7.32
C HIS A 165 -27.41 19.05 -7.57
N GLN A 166 -28.49 19.82 -7.63
CA GLN A 166 -29.85 19.29 -7.68
C GLN A 166 -30.07 18.34 -8.87
N ASP A 167 -29.59 18.68 -10.06
CA ASP A 167 -29.77 17.87 -11.27
C ASP A 167 -29.05 16.51 -11.16
N GLU A 168 -27.82 16.52 -10.64
CA GLU A 168 -27.02 15.32 -10.41
C GLU A 168 -27.67 14.44 -9.34
N PHE A 169 -28.16 15.04 -8.27
CA PHE A 169 -28.89 14.36 -7.20
C PHE A 169 -30.17 13.69 -7.72
N GLN A 170 -30.98 14.39 -8.53
CA GLN A 170 -32.19 13.83 -9.12
C GLN A 170 -31.88 12.69 -10.09
N LYS A 171 -30.87 12.87 -10.95
CA LYS A 171 -30.39 11.81 -11.85
C LYS A 171 -29.92 10.59 -11.07
N MET A 172 -29.21 10.79 -9.97
CA MET A 172 -28.76 9.70 -9.10
C MET A 172 -29.94 8.96 -8.48
N LEU A 173 -30.95 9.66 -7.95
CA LEU A 173 -32.16 9.03 -7.41
C LEU A 173 -32.90 8.20 -8.45
N LEU A 174 -33.02 8.71 -9.68
CA LEU A 174 -33.65 7.98 -10.78
C LEU A 174 -32.86 6.71 -11.12
N GLU A 175 -31.52 6.80 -11.21
CA GLU A 175 -30.65 5.64 -11.43
C GLU A 175 -30.77 4.60 -10.30
N GLN A 176 -30.91 5.02 -9.04
CA GLN A 176 -31.10 4.09 -7.92
C GLN A 176 -32.50 3.45 -7.93
N SER A 177 -33.52 4.14 -8.43
CA SER A 177 -34.89 3.62 -8.45
C SER A 177 -35.06 2.37 -9.32
N THR A 178 -34.22 2.21 -10.35
CA THR A 178 -34.24 1.04 -11.25
C THR A 178 -33.50 -0.17 -10.69
N LYS A 179 -32.73 0.00 -9.61
CA LYS A 179 -31.95 -1.06 -8.95
C LYS A 179 -32.72 -1.73 -7.82
N PRO A 180 -32.44 -3.02 -7.51
CA PRO A 180 -32.98 -3.68 -6.33
C PRO A 180 -32.45 -3.01 -5.05
N PRO A 181 -33.21 -3.04 -3.93
CA PRO A 181 -32.84 -2.34 -2.69
C PRO A 181 -31.41 -2.61 -2.18
N GLN A 182 -30.93 -3.85 -2.34
CA GLN A 182 -29.59 -4.29 -1.90
C GLN A 182 -28.45 -3.63 -2.68
N GLN A 183 -28.69 -3.21 -3.94
CA GLN A 183 -27.68 -2.60 -4.80
C GLN A 183 -27.79 -1.07 -4.84
N ARG A 184 -28.76 -0.50 -4.11
CA ARG A 184 -28.97 0.94 -4.08
C ARG A 184 -27.90 1.61 -3.24
N CYS A 185 -27.25 2.61 -3.81
CA CYS A 185 -26.34 3.48 -3.08
C CYS A 185 -27.15 4.34 -2.08
N PRO A 186 -26.86 4.27 -0.76
CA PRO A 186 -27.58 5.07 0.22
C PRO A 186 -27.02 6.51 0.24
N ILE A 187 -27.54 7.38 -0.63
CA ILE A 187 -27.03 8.75 -0.88
C ILE A 187 -26.89 9.57 0.40
N ALA A 188 -27.93 9.63 1.23
CA ALA A 188 -27.89 10.38 2.49
C ALA A 188 -26.83 9.82 3.44
N ARG A 189 -26.80 8.50 3.66
CA ARG A 189 -25.80 7.85 4.54
C ARG A 189 -24.37 8.09 4.03
N ALA A 190 -24.15 8.00 2.71
CA ALA A 190 -22.85 8.28 2.08
C ALA A 190 -22.39 9.71 2.38
N SER A 191 -23.30 10.69 2.26
CA SER A 191 -23.02 12.10 2.61
C SER A 191 -22.62 12.26 4.07
N LEU A 192 -23.30 11.59 5.00
CA LEU A 192 -22.97 11.63 6.43
C LEU A 192 -21.63 10.96 6.74
N SER A 193 -21.33 9.84 6.08
CA SER A 193 -20.03 9.18 6.23
C SER A 193 -18.89 10.04 5.72
N VAL A 194 -19.05 10.78 4.61
CA VAL A 194 -18.04 11.73 4.14
C VAL A 194 -17.84 12.88 5.13
N THR A 195 -18.92 13.43 5.71
CA THR A 195 -18.83 14.41 6.79
C THR A 195 -18.01 13.87 7.97
N SER A 196 -18.30 12.66 8.45
CA SER A 196 -17.54 12.04 9.54
C SER A 196 -16.07 11.78 9.19
N ILE A 197 -15.78 11.35 7.95
CA ILE A 197 -14.40 11.10 7.51
C ILE A 197 -13.61 12.40 7.49
N LEU A 198 -14.14 13.48 6.90
CA LEU A 198 -13.49 14.79 6.90
C LEU A 198 -13.30 15.32 8.32
N TYR A 199 -14.31 15.13 9.18
CA TYR A 199 -14.25 15.57 10.58
C TYR A 199 -13.11 14.88 11.34
N GLN A 200 -12.91 13.59 11.09
CA GLN A 200 -11.84 12.79 11.68
C GLN A 200 -10.47 13.12 11.06
N HIS A 201 -10.41 13.29 9.73
CA HIS A 201 -9.18 13.63 9.00
C HIS A 201 -8.56 14.94 9.49
N PHE A 202 -9.37 15.99 9.66
CA PHE A 202 -8.91 17.28 10.19
C PHE A 202 -8.83 17.32 11.73
N GLU A 203 -9.03 16.18 12.38
CA GLU A 203 -8.92 16.01 13.83
C GLU A 203 -9.72 17.06 14.62
N VAL A 204 -10.94 17.37 14.16
CA VAL A 204 -11.74 18.51 14.65
C VAL A 204 -12.05 18.42 16.16
N ASP A 205 -12.08 17.21 16.73
CA ASP A 205 -12.28 17.00 18.18
C ASP A 205 -11.04 17.31 19.03
N LYS A 206 -9.83 17.29 18.46
CA LYS A 206 -8.61 17.54 19.24
C LYS A 206 -8.50 19.02 19.61
N SER A 207 -8.11 19.30 20.85
CA SER A 207 -7.83 20.65 21.32
C SER A 207 -6.39 21.00 20.95
N GLU A 208 -6.18 22.03 20.11
CA GLU A 208 -4.82 22.50 19.78
C GLU A 208 -4.07 23.10 21.00
N MET A 209 -4.73 23.23 22.16
CA MET A 209 -4.13 23.67 23.42
C MET A 209 -3.44 22.55 24.22
N ASP A 210 -3.65 21.27 23.86
CA ASP A 210 -3.02 20.13 24.57
C ASP A 210 -1.62 19.79 24.03
N ASP A 211 -1.19 20.41 22.93
CA ASP A 211 0.13 20.18 22.37
C ASP A 211 1.15 21.19 22.89
N SER A 212 1.89 20.75 23.92
CA SER A 212 3.21 21.29 24.29
C SER A 212 4.21 21.35 23.10
N LYS A 213 3.83 20.80 21.93
CA LYS A 213 4.55 20.77 20.65
C LYS A 213 4.33 22.00 19.77
N GLY A 214 3.23 22.75 19.91
CA GLY A 214 2.94 23.92 19.05
C GLY A 214 3.99 25.03 19.15
N TYR A 215 4.58 25.21 20.33
CA TYR A 215 5.68 26.16 20.55
C TYR A 215 7.04 25.64 20.05
N LEU A 216 7.31 24.33 20.09
CA LEU A 216 8.56 23.74 19.60
C LEU A 216 8.59 23.64 18.05
N LEU A 217 7.43 23.51 17.40
CA LEU A 217 7.30 23.36 15.95
C LEU A 217 7.60 24.65 15.17
N LEU A 218 7.59 25.81 15.83
CA LEU A 218 7.83 27.12 15.18
C LEU A 218 9.28 27.34 14.71
N GLU A 219 10.23 26.49 15.12
CA GLU A 219 11.66 26.69 14.86
C GLU A 219 12.11 26.33 13.43
N SER A 220 11.32 25.57 12.65
CA SER A 220 11.69 25.19 11.27
C SER A 220 10.58 25.41 10.24
N ARG A 221 10.93 25.90 9.04
CA ARG A 221 9.98 26.14 7.94
C ARG A 221 9.27 24.87 7.48
N SER A 222 9.94 23.72 7.52
CA SER A 222 9.37 22.41 7.18
C SER A 222 8.26 21.96 8.15
N ASN A 223 8.29 22.44 9.40
CA ASN A 223 7.25 22.17 10.38
C ASN A 223 6.02 23.05 10.16
N LEU A 224 6.19 24.27 9.64
CA LEU A 224 5.07 25.17 9.32
C LEU A 224 4.20 24.61 8.19
N ASP A 225 4.80 24.01 7.16
CA ASP A 225 4.03 23.44 6.05
C ASP A 225 3.13 22.26 6.47
N LYS A 226 3.45 21.58 7.58
CA LYS A 226 2.61 20.51 8.17
C LYS A 226 1.56 21.04 9.17
N LEU A 227 1.77 22.24 9.72
CA LEU A 227 0.92 22.83 10.75
C LEU A 227 -0.35 23.46 10.16
N PHE A 228 -0.23 24.02 8.96
CA PHE A 228 -1.34 24.67 8.27
C PHE A 228 -2.09 23.70 7.37
N GLU A 229 -3.41 23.70 7.50
CA GLU A 229 -4.35 22.87 6.74
C GLU A 229 -5.31 23.78 5.94
N PRO A 230 -4.86 24.50 4.88
CA PRO A 230 -5.71 25.47 4.18
C PRO A 230 -6.95 24.83 3.55
N LEU A 231 -6.87 23.54 3.21
CA LEU A 231 -7.98 22.77 2.64
C LEU A 231 -9.16 22.65 3.60
N LEU A 232 -8.96 22.74 4.93
CA LEU A 232 -10.03 22.78 5.93
C LEU A 232 -11.04 23.92 5.63
N LEU A 233 -10.55 25.05 5.12
CA LEU A 233 -11.37 26.21 4.78
C LEU A 233 -12.29 25.97 3.58
N HIS A 234 -12.08 24.88 2.85
CA HIS A 234 -12.88 24.43 1.71
C HIS A 234 -13.71 23.19 2.04
N TRP A 235 -14.15 23.05 3.28
CA TRP A 235 -14.98 21.93 3.78
C TRP A 235 -16.05 21.45 2.79
N THR A 236 -16.94 22.35 2.34
CA THR A 236 -18.05 22.01 1.44
C THR A 236 -17.56 21.43 0.11
N ARG A 237 -16.49 21.98 -0.46
CA ARG A 237 -15.89 21.50 -1.70
C ARG A 237 -15.31 20.11 -1.56
N LEU A 238 -14.59 19.86 -0.46
CA LEU A 238 -14.06 18.54 -0.12
C LEU A 238 -15.18 17.53 0.13
N HIS A 239 -16.27 17.93 0.79
CA HIS A 239 -17.43 17.07 1.02
C HIS A 239 -18.08 16.64 -0.29
N VAL A 240 -18.32 17.59 -1.21
CA VAL A 240 -18.89 17.28 -2.53
C VAL A 240 -17.97 16.36 -3.33
N ALA A 241 -16.66 16.64 -3.37
CA ALA A 241 -15.69 15.81 -4.08
C ALA A 241 -15.60 14.40 -3.48
N GLY A 242 -15.56 14.29 -2.15
CA GLY A 242 -15.60 13.00 -1.44
C GLY A 242 -16.88 12.22 -1.69
N LEU A 243 -18.03 12.89 -1.77
CA LEU A 243 -19.32 12.27 -2.07
C LEU A 243 -19.40 11.78 -3.53
N HIS A 244 -18.88 12.54 -4.48
CA HIS A 244 -18.76 12.12 -5.88
C HIS A 244 -17.82 10.92 -6.02
N ALA A 245 -16.69 10.92 -5.31
CA ALA A 245 -15.80 9.77 -5.25
C ALA A 245 -16.49 8.55 -4.62
N PHE A 246 -17.32 8.73 -3.59
CA PHE A 246 -18.13 7.67 -2.98
C PHE A 246 -19.04 7.02 -4.03
N PHE A 247 -19.82 7.82 -4.77
CA PHE A 247 -20.73 7.29 -5.80
C PHE A 247 -19.99 6.57 -6.91
N ARG A 248 -18.83 7.11 -7.31
CA ARG A 248 -17.97 6.48 -8.31
C ARG A 248 -17.46 5.12 -7.83
N LEU A 249 -16.94 5.04 -6.61
CA LEU A 249 -16.42 3.79 -6.05
C LEU A 249 -17.51 2.76 -5.80
N TRP A 250 -18.70 3.17 -5.32
CA TRP A 250 -19.87 2.30 -5.21
C TRP A 250 -20.20 1.62 -6.55
N LYS A 251 -20.23 2.42 -7.63
CA LYS A 251 -20.50 1.91 -8.98
C LYS A 251 -19.36 1.03 -9.52
N ALA A 252 -18.11 1.46 -9.35
CA ALA A 252 -16.94 0.77 -9.89
C ALA A 252 -16.71 -0.60 -9.23
N THR A 253 -17.08 -0.74 -7.96
CA THR A 253 -16.97 -1.99 -7.20
C THR A 253 -18.17 -2.90 -7.35
N GLY A 254 -19.32 -2.39 -7.83
CA GLY A 254 -20.58 -3.13 -7.83
C GLY A 254 -21.07 -3.44 -6.42
N ALA A 255 -20.76 -2.57 -5.45
CA ALA A 255 -21.04 -2.79 -4.03
C ALA A 255 -22.54 -2.92 -3.75
N GLU A 256 -22.84 -3.75 -2.75
CA GLU A 256 -24.16 -3.85 -2.13
C GLU A 256 -24.17 -3.20 -0.74
N VAL A 257 -25.35 -3.09 -0.13
CA VAL A 257 -25.53 -2.48 1.21
C VAL A 257 -24.65 -3.14 2.27
N GLU A 258 -24.36 -4.44 2.15
CA GLU A 258 -23.46 -5.16 3.06
C GLU A 258 -21.99 -4.72 2.92
N ASP A 259 -21.58 -4.26 1.74
CA ASP A 259 -20.23 -3.76 1.48
C ASP A 259 -20.04 -2.29 1.87
N TYR A 260 -21.09 -1.63 2.37
CA TYR A 260 -21.07 -0.19 2.67
C TYR A 260 -19.87 0.21 3.54
N GLY A 261 -19.58 -0.53 4.60
CA GLY A 261 -18.44 -0.26 5.48
C GLY A 261 -17.09 -0.33 4.75
N LYS A 262 -16.95 -1.22 3.77
CA LYS A 262 -15.73 -1.34 2.95
C LYS A 262 -15.55 -0.11 2.05
N ILE A 263 -16.64 0.41 1.49
CA ILE A 263 -16.61 1.63 0.67
C ILE A 263 -16.29 2.87 1.52
N VAL A 264 -16.84 2.97 2.72
CA VAL A 264 -16.49 4.02 3.69
C VAL A 264 -15.00 4.00 3.98
N GLU A 265 -14.40 2.83 4.19
CA GLU A 265 -12.97 2.70 4.46
C GLU A 265 -12.12 3.07 3.23
N LEU A 266 -12.53 2.69 2.02
CA LEU A 266 -11.87 3.14 0.80
C LEU A 266 -11.90 4.66 0.66
N ILE A 267 -13.01 5.31 1.01
CA ILE A 267 -13.12 6.77 0.98
C ILE A 267 -12.26 7.43 2.04
N ARG A 268 -12.14 6.81 3.23
CA ARG A 268 -11.20 7.27 4.26
C ARG A 268 -9.77 7.26 3.75
N ILE A 269 -9.32 6.15 3.18
CA ILE A 269 -7.98 6.03 2.60
C ILE A 269 -7.79 7.02 1.44
N LEU A 270 -8.82 7.22 0.61
CA LEU A 270 -8.76 8.17 -0.49
C LEU A 270 -8.58 9.61 0.02
N ILE A 271 -9.37 10.03 1.01
CA ILE A 271 -9.24 11.37 1.61
C ILE A 271 -7.89 11.53 2.28
N GLU A 272 -7.43 10.53 3.06
CA GLU A 272 -6.12 10.58 3.71
C GLU A 272 -4.98 10.70 2.70
N SER A 273 -5.02 9.91 1.61
CA SER A 273 -3.98 9.93 0.59
C SER A 273 -3.94 11.22 -0.23
N VAL A 274 -5.10 11.75 -0.63
CA VAL A 274 -5.18 12.91 -1.53
C VAL A 274 -5.16 14.23 -0.76
N VAL A 275 -5.93 14.34 0.33
CA VAL A 275 -6.03 15.56 1.16
C VAL A 275 -4.87 15.61 2.16
N GLY A 276 -4.58 14.49 2.86
CA GLY A 276 -3.45 14.42 3.80
C GLY A 276 -2.08 14.44 3.10
N GLY A 277 -2.01 13.91 1.87
CA GLY A 277 -0.81 13.99 1.02
C GLY A 277 -0.63 15.32 0.29
N ALA A 278 -1.62 16.23 0.33
CA ALA A 278 -1.54 17.50 -0.37
C ALA A 278 -0.57 18.47 0.32
N PRO A 279 0.40 19.08 -0.40
CA PRO A 279 1.15 20.19 0.16
C PRO A 279 0.22 21.38 0.44
N ARG A 280 0.55 22.19 1.44
CA ARG A 280 -0.18 23.40 1.85
C ARG A 280 -0.60 24.30 0.67
N THR A 281 0.25 24.42 -0.34
CA THR A 281 0.04 25.30 -1.51
C THR A 281 -0.76 24.66 -2.65
N LYS A 282 -1.19 23.39 -2.51
CA LYS A 282 -1.98 22.72 -3.55
C LYS A 282 -3.32 23.41 -3.71
N ASP A 283 -3.75 23.60 -4.96
CA ASP A 283 -5.04 24.21 -5.22
C ASP A 283 -6.18 23.22 -4.92
N VAL A 284 -7.27 23.73 -4.36
CA VAL A 284 -8.44 22.92 -4.04
C VAL A 284 -9.08 22.29 -5.28
N GLN A 285 -9.05 22.95 -6.44
CA GLN A 285 -9.57 22.37 -7.69
C GLN A 285 -8.77 21.12 -8.09
N GLU A 286 -7.44 21.15 -7.95
CA GLU A 286 -6.58 20.00 -8.23
C GLU A 286 -6.89 18.85 -7.27
N VAL A 287 -7.16 19.15 -6.00
CA VAL A 287 -7.58 18.15 -5.00
C VAL A 287 -8.92 17.51 -5.37
N GLU A 288 -9.91 18.29 -5.80
CA GLU A 288 -11.21 17.78 -6.25
C GLU A 288 -11.07 16.87 -7.48
N GLU A 289 -10.26 17.29 -8.45
CA GLU A 289 -9.99 16.51 -9.67
C GLU A 289 -9.26 15.21 -9.34
N GLU A 290 -8.31 15.23 -8.41
CA GLU A 290 -7.61 14.03 -7.97
C GLU A 290 -8.53 13.05 -7.24
N LEU A 291 -9.37 13.53 -6.30
CA LEU A 291 -10.40 12.70 -5.64
C LEU A 291 -11.36 12.09 -6.66
N GLY A 292 -11.78 12.89 -7.65
CA GLY A 292 -12.68 12.48 -8.72
C GLY A 292 -12.09 11.42 -9.65
N ASN A 293 -10.79 11.50 -9.94
CA ASN A 293 -10.13 10.65 -10.93
C ASN A 293 -9.28 9.52 -10.33
N PHE A 294 -9.14 9.45 -9.00
CA PHE A 294 -8.29 8.45 -8.34
C PHE A 294 -8.68 7.01 -8.69
N GLU A 295 -7.75 6.24 -9.25
CA GLU A 295 -8.05 4.90 -9.74
C GLU A 295 -8.34 3.91 -8.61
N TYR A 296 -9.39 3.08 -8.78
CA TYR A 296 -9.76 2.07 -7.80
C TYR A 296 -8.64 1.03 -7.57
N GLY A 297 -7.95 0.61 -8.64
CA GLY A 297 -6.84 -0.35 -8.54
C GLY A 297 -5.73 0.18 -7.62
N ARG A 298 -5.30 1.42 -7.84
CA ARG A 298 -4.31 2.09 -6.98
C ARG A 298 -4.80 2.26 -5.54
N LEU A 299 -6.08 2.58 -5.35
CA LEU A 299 -6.66 2.70 -4.01
C LEU A 299 -6.66 1.36 -3.25
N ARG A 300 -6.87 0.24 -3.96
CA ARG A 300 -6.77 -1.10 -3.39
C ARG A 300 -5.33 -1.47 -3.04
N GLU A 301 -4.36 -1.09 -3.86
CA GLU A 301 -2.94 -1.25 -3.52
C GLU A 301 -2.62 -0.51 -2.21
N LEU A 302 -3.01 0.76 -2.09
CA LEU A 302 -2.82 1.55 -0.86
C LEU A 302 -3.50 0.91 0.36
N GLN A 303 -4.72 0.39 0.19
CA GLN A 303 -5.39 -0.34 1.27
C GLN A 303 -4.61 -1.58 1.70
N MET A 304 -4.07 -2.35 0.74
CA MET A 304 -3.26 -3.53 1.05
C MET A 304 -1.94 -3.13 1.72
N GLU A 305 -1.27 -2.06 1.26
CA GLU A 305 -0.06 -1.52 1.87
C GLU A 305 -0.31 -1.08 3.33
N LEU A 306 -1.41 -0.36 3.60
CA LEU A 306 -1.79 0.06 4.95
C LEU A 306 -2.08 -1.14 5.86
N LEU A 307 -2.78 -2.15 5.34
CA LEU A 307 -3.03 -3.38 6.06
C LEU A 307 -1.72 -4.09 6.39
N GLU A 308 -0.82 -4.26 5.42
CA GLU A 308 0.50 -4.87 5.64
C GLU A 308 1.30 -4.12 6.71
N LEU A 309 1.31 -2.79 6.70
CA LEU A 309 1.94 -1.99 7.76
C LEU A 309 1.30 -2.20 9.13
N THR A 310 -0.03 -2.24 9.20
CA THR A 310 -0.77 -2.46 10.45
C THR A 310 -0.50 -3.87 11.00
N TYR A 311 -0.43 -4.88 10.14
CA TYR A 311 -0.06 -6.24 10.51
C TYR A 311 1.38 -6.32 11.00
N GLU A 312 2.31 -5.65 10.32
CA GLU A 312 3.72 -5.65 10.72
C GLU A 312 3.93 -4.94 12.07
N ASP A 313 3.24 -3.82 12.32
CA ASP A 313 3.28 -3.11 13.59
C ASP A 313 2.73 -3.96 14.75
N ALA A 314 1.61 -4.67 14.52
CA ALA A 314 1.01 -5.53 15.53
C ALA A 314 1.80 -6.83 15.77
N TRP A 315 2.17 -7.54 14.70
CA TRP A 315 2.62 -8.93 14.78
C TRP A 315 4.07 -9.15 14.36
N GLY A 316 4.74 -8.17 13.76
CA GLY A 316 6.07 -8.33 13.16
C GLY A 316 7.09 -8.96 14.12
N GLN A 317 7.13 -8.47 15.36
CA GLN A 317 7.99 -9.00 16.42
C GLN A 317 7.70 -10.46 16.78
N HIS A 318 6.43 -10.86 16.78
CA HIS A 318 6.00 -12.23 17.14
C HIS A 318 6.20 -13.23 16.00
N LEU A 319 6.30 -12.73 14.76
CA LEU A 319 6.45 -13.56 13.56
C LEU A 319 7.91 -13.81 13.19
N GLN A 320 8.89 -13.23 13.88
CA GLN A 320 10.31 -13.36 13.51
C GLN A 320 10.78 -14.82 13.46
N GLN A 321 10.47 -15.63 14.48
CA GLN A 321 10.86 -17.04 14.50
C GLN A 321 10.21 -17.81 13.33
N MET A 322 8.92 -17.57 13.07
CA MET A 322 8.22 -18.19 11.94
C MET A 322 8.81 -17.78 10.59
N ARG A 323 9.23 -16.51 10.43
CA ARG A 323 9.92 -16.03 9.23
C ARG A 323 11.26 -16.74 9.03
N GLU A 324 12.05 -16.92 10.10
CA GLU A 324 13.34 -17.61 10.04
C GLU A 324 13.19 -19.10 9.68
N GLU A 325 12.18 -19.78 10.25
CA GLU A 325 11.86 -21.18 9.93
C GLU A 325 11.39 -21.33 8.47
N LEU A 326 10.43 -20.50 8.04
CA LEU A 326 9.92 -20.50 6.66
C LEU A 326 11.02 -20.18 5.64
N TYR A 327 11.92 -19.25 5.96
CA TYR A 327 13.07 -18.95 5.11
C TYR A 327 14.00 -20.16 4.98
N HIS A 328 14.27 -20.88 6.07
CA HIS A 328 15.06 -22.10 6.02
C HIS A 328 14.38 -23.21 5.22
N GLU A 329 13.08 -23.42 5.40
CA GLU A 329 12.29 -24.38 4.61
C GLU A 329 12.34 -24.02 3.12
N ALA A 330 12.13 -22.75 2.77
CA ALA A 330 12.22 -22.24 1.41
C ALA A 330 13.62 -22.43 0.81
N LEU A 331 14.68 -22.16 1.58
CA LEU A 331 16.06 -22.37 1.16
C LEU A 331 16.33 -23.86 0.87
N GLN A 332 15.86 -24.78 1.70
CA GLN A 332 16.01 -26.22 1.45
C GLN A 332 15.21 -26.68 0.24
N PHE A 333 13.99 -26.19 0.06
CA PHE A 333 13.17 -26.49 -1.09
C PHE A 333 13.82 -26.04 -2.40
N VAL A 334 14.30 -24.78 -2.43
CA VAL A 334 15.00 -24.22 -3.60
C VAL A 334 16.31 -24.97 -3.84
N LYS A 335 17.08 -25.29 -2.78
CA LYS A 335 18.28 -26.14 -2.90
C LYS A 335 17.97 -27.46 -3.60
N GLU A 336 16.92 -28.16 -3.19
CA GLU A 336 16.56 -29.44 -3.81
C GLU A 336 16.06 -29.25 -5.25
N GLN A 337 15.33 -28.17 -5.55
CA GLN A 337 14.93 -27.84 -6.93
C GLN A 337 16.16 -27.58 -7.82
N ARG A 338 17.13 -26.80 -7.34
CA ARG A 338 18.38 -26.50 -8.06
C ARG A 338 19.23 -27.75 -8.29
N ILE A 339 19.31 -28.63 -7.28
CA ILE A 339 19.96 -29.93 -7.43
C ILE A 339 19.25 -30.80 -8.48
N ARG A 340 17.92 -30.75 -8.58
CA ARG A 340 17.19 -31.45 -9.66
C ARG A 340 17.52 -30.89 -11.05
N CYS A 341 17.73 -29.58 -11.20
CA CYS A 341 18.22 -29.01 -12.46
C CYS A 341 19.60 -29.59 -12.83
N LEU A 342 20.52 -29.69 -11.87
CA LEU A 342 21.83 -30.30 -12.09
C LEU A 342 21.73 -31.80 -12.44
N LEU A 343 20.82 -32.54 -11.80
CA LEU A 343 20.55 -33.96 -12.10
C LEU A 343 19.92 -34.13 -13.49
N HIS A 344 19.14 -33.18 -13.97
CA HIS A 344 18.58 -33.20 -15.33
C HIS A 344 19.66 -32.97 -16.40
N GLY A 345 20.70 -32.20 -16.06
CA GLY A 345 21.78 -31.85 -16.97
C GLY A 345 21.42 -30.73 -17.94
N ALA A 346 22.42 -30.15 -18.58
CA ALA A 346 22.23 -29.04 -19.52
C ALA A 346 23.33 -28.98 -20.57
N TRP A 347 23.00 -28.33 -21.70
CA TRP A 347 23.89 -28.09 -22.82
C TRP A 347 24.45 -26.66 -22.78
N PHE A 348 25.75 -26.55 -22.90
CA PHE A 348 26.50 -25.30 -22.88
C PHE A 348 27.24 -25.11 -24.19
N LEU A 349 27.35 -23.87 -24.65
CA LEU A 349 28.17 -23.56 -25.81
C LEU A 349 29.63 -23.49 -25.38
N ASN A 350 30.50 -24.19 -26.10
CA ASN A 350 31.93 -24.17 -25.88
C ASN A 350 32.53 -23.05 -26.74
N GLU A 351 32.53 -21.81 -26.25
CA GLU A 351 33.26 -20.72 -26.89
C GLU A 351 34.55 -20.46 -26.12
N ASP A 352 35.69 -20.78 -26.73
CA ASP A 352 37.00 -20.33 -26.28
C ASP A 352 37.24 -18.91 -26.81
N PRO A 353 37.23 -17.87 -25.95
CA PRO A 353 37.28 -16.46 -26.41
C PRO A 353 38.67 -16.03 -26.93
N ASN A 354 39.66 -16.93 -26.90
CA ASN A 354 41.08 -16.62 -27.12
C ASN A 354 41.73 -17.44 -28.25
N SER A 355 40.99 -18.22 -29.06
CA SER A 355 41.58 -18.84 -30.25
C SER A 355 41.65 -17.81 -31.40
N PRO A 356 42.85 -17.47 -31.92
CA PRO A 356 43.01 -16.44 -32.94
C PRO A 356 42.64 -16.89 -34.36
N ASP A 357 42.19 -18.12 -34.56
CA ASP A 357 41.71 -18.65 -35.84
C ASP A 357 40.16 -18.67 -35.89
N ALA A 358 39.55 -17.49 -35.83
CA ALA A 358 38.12 -17.31 -36.07
C ALA A 358 37.78 -17.38 -37.58
N GLY A 359 38.24 -18.44 -38.22
CA GLY A 359 38.06 -18.71 -39.64
C GLY A 359 37.60 -20.14 -39.84
N THR A 360 36.30 -20.39 -39.65
CA THR A 360 35.58 -21.63 -40.06
C THR A 360 35.74 -22.84 -39.15
N GLU A 361 35.25 -22.83 -37.90
CA GLU A 361 35.26 -24.04 -37.05
C GLU A 361 33.94 -24.28 -36.30
N GLN A 362 33.54 -25.56 -36.25
CA GLN A 362 32.29 -26.08 -35.69
C GLN A 362 31.98 -25.52 -34.29
N ARG A 363 30.73 -25.09 -34.06
CA ARG A 363 30.20 -24.85 -32.71
C ARG A 363 30.20 -26.16 -31.95
N SER A 364 31.12 -26.33 -31.01
CA SER A 364 31.11 -27.47 -30.10
C SER A 364 30.24 -27.18 -28.89
N TRP A 365 29.53 -28.20 -28.44
CA TRP A 365 28.58 -28.18 -27.35
C TRP A 365 29.09 -29.05 -26.22
N LYS A 366 29.00 -28.56 -24.99
CA LYS A 366 29.36 -29.32 -23.80
C LYS A 366 28.09 -29.71 -23.06
N TYR A 367 27.90 -31.00 -22.82
CA TYR A 367 26.85 -31.48 -21.92
C TYR A 367 27.45 -31.73 -20.55
N ALA A 368 26.79 -31.29 -19.49
CA ALA A 368 27.15 -31.63 -18.12
C ALA A 368 25.93 -32.08 -17.33
N GLN A 369 26.12 -33.02 -16.40
CA GLN A 369 25.06 -33.58 -15.57
C GLN A 369 25.60 -34.09 -14.24
N LEU A 370 24.87 -33.82 -13.16
CA LEU A 370 25.17 -34.34 -11.83
C LEU A 370 24.75 -35.81 -11.71
N SER A 371 25.61 -36.61 -11.10
CA SER A 371 25.30 -38.00 -10.76
C SER A 371 24.21 -38.13 -9.69
N HIS A 372 23.42 -39.21 -9.76
CA HIS A 372 22.32 -39.48 -8.82
C HIS A 372 22.75 -39.53 -7.34
N ASN A 373 23.99 -39.91 -7.05
CA ASN A 373 24.53 -39.93 -5.69
C ASN A 373 25.06 -38.55 -5.23
N ARG A 374 24.97 -37.53 -6.09
CA ARG A 374 25.42 -36.15 -5.87
C ARG A 374 26.92 -36.01 -5.57
N ARG A 375 27.74 -36.97 -6.00
CA ARG A 375 29.19 -36.97 -5.75
C ARG A 375 30.02 -36.59 -6.97
N PHE A 376 29.55 -36.92 -8.15
CA PHE A 376 30.29 -36.70 -9.40
C PHE A 376 29.53 -35.78 -10.34
N LEU A 377 30.24 -34.87 -10.99
CA LEU A 377 29.74 -34.09 -12.12
C LEU A 377 30.33 -34.68 -13.41
N HIS A 378 29.47 -35.25 -14.25
CA HIS A 378 29.86 -35.85 -15.52
C HIS A 378 29.72 -34.83 -16.64
N PHE A 379 30.63 -34.84 -17.60
CA PHE A 379 30.55 -33.96 -18.76
C PHE A 379 31.25 -34.54 -20.00
N GLY A 380 30.94 -33.96 -21.16
CA GLY A 380 31.56 -34.31 -22.43
C GLY A 380 31.31 -33.25 -23.50
N ASP A 381 32.19 -33.20 -24.49
CA ASP A 381 32.09 -32.31 -25.64
C ASP A 381 31.51 -33.04 -26.87
N PHE A 382 30.69 -32.34 -27.64
CA PHE A 382 29.89 -32.86 -28.75
C PHE A 382 29.86 -31.85 -29.90
N ASP A 383 29.73 -32.32 -31.14
CA ASP A 383 29.64 -31.45 -32.32
C ASP A 383 28.27 -30.76 -32.47
N SER A 384 27.22 -31.33 -31.88
CA SER A 384 25.86 -30.79 -31.92
C SER A 384 25.03 -31.29 -30.73
N ILE A 385 23.97 -30.54 -30.39
CA ILE A 385 22.97 -30.97 -29.39
C ILE A 385 22.26 -32.22 -29.92
N LEU A 386 22.28 -33.30 -29.14
CA LEU A 386 21.61 -34.56 -29.49
C LEU A 386 20.10 -34.50 -29.23
N GLU A 387 19.31 -35.25 -30.01
CA GLU A 387 17.84 -35.36 -29.82
C GLU A 387 17.46 -36.05 -28.51
N SER A 388 18.33 -36.92 -27.98
CA SER A 388 18.19 -37.56 -26.66
C SER A 388 19.38 -37.21 -25.78
N CYS A 389 19.14 -36.98 -24.49
CA CYS A 389 20.21 -36.67 -23.54
C CYS A 389 21.15 -37.87 -23.39
N PRO A 390 22.48 -37.66 -23.40
CA PRO A 390 23.46 -38.73 -23.18
C PRO A 390 23.19 -39.46 -21.86
N GLU A 391 23.38 -40.78 -21.84
CA GLU A 391 23.35 -41.53 -20.59
C GLU A 391 24.56 -41.17 -19.73
N LEU A 392 24.37 -41.02 -18.41
CA LEU A 392 25.39 -40.54 -17.49
C LEU A 392 26.70 -41.37 -17.55
N ASP A 393 26.59 -42.69 -17.75
CA ASP A 393 27.72 -43.62 -17.79
C ASP A 393 28.52 -43.55 -19.11
N THR A 394 27.96 -42.92 -20.14
CA THR A 394 28.59 -42.75 -21.47
C THR A 394 29.45 -41.49 -21.56
N LEU A 395 29.34 -40.59 -20.58
CA LEU A 395 30.10 -39.34 -20.56
C LEU A 395 31.58 -39.59 -20.24
N PRO A 396 32.51 -39.01 -21.04
CA PRO A 396 33.93 -39.35 -21.00
C PRO A 396 34.65 -38.83 -19.75
N GLU A 397 34.20 -37.68 -19.22
CA GLU A 397 34.87 -36.99 -18.12
C GLU A 397 33.98 -36.92 -16.87
N LYS A 398 34.61 -37.00 -15.70
CA LYS A 398 33.94 -36.87 -14.40
C LYS A 398 34.80 -36.13 -13.39
N ILE A 399 34.18 -35.23 -12.63
CA ILE A 399 34.79 -34.51 -11.51
C ILE A 399 34.20 -35.04 -10.21
N ASP A 400 35.05 -35.45 -9.28
CA ASP A 400 34.65 -35.71 -7.89
C ASP A 400 34.41 -34.37 -7.19
N LEU A 401 33.19 -34.12 -6.73
CA LEU A 401 32.81 -32.87 -6.08
C LEU A 401 33.54 -32.64 -4.75
N SER A 402 34.10 -33.68 -4.13
CA SER A 402 34.95 -33.53 -2.93
C SER A 402 36.29 -32.84 -3.21
N SER A 403 36.74 -32.78 -4.48
CA SER A 403 37.96 -32.07 -4.87
C SER A 403 37.72 -30.62 -5.30
N VAL A 404 36.46 -30.21 -5.43
CA VAL A 404 36.05 -28.85 -5.80
C VAL A 404 36.32 -27.90 -4.63
N SER A 405 37.07 -26.84 -4.90
CA SER A 405 37.42 -25.79 -3.91
C SER A 405 36.48 -24.60 -4.00
N SER A 406 36.16 -24.15 -5.21
CA SER A 406 35.35 -22.96 -5.45
C SER A 406 34.62 -23.00 -6.79
N VAL A 407 33.50 -22.28 -6.87
CA VAL A 407 32.76 -22.05 -8.12
C VAL A 407 32.69 -20.55 -8.31
N VAL A 408 33.23 -20.07 -9.43
CA VAL A 408 33.35 -18.64 -9.72
C VAL A 408 32.55 -18.32 -10.98
N SER A 409 31.87 -17.19 -10.97
CA SER A 409 31.21 -16.64 -12.15
C SER A 409 31.47 -15.14 -12.26
N ASN A 410 31.33 -14.62 -13.48
CA ASN A 410 31.25 -13.18 -13.73
C ASN A 410 29.88 -12.57 -13.38
N ILE A 411 28.89 -13.38 -12.98
CA ILE A 411 27.64 -12.90 -12.39
C ILE A 411 27.92 -12.48 -10.95
N SER A 412 27.94 -11.16 -10.72
CA SER A 412 27.92 -10.58 -9.37
C SER A 412 26.48 -10.36 -8.92
N ALA A 413 26.24 -10.49 -7.61
CA ALA A 413 25.00 -10.05 -6.99
C ALA A 413 24.75 -8.57 -7.36
N SER A 414 23.61 -8.26 -7.97
CA SER A 414 23.32 -6.91 -8.43
C SER A 414 23.32 -5.93 -7.26
N SER A 415 24.39 -5.16 -7.08
CA SER A 415 24.37 -3.98 -6.22
C SER A 415 23.59 -2.90 -6.94
N LYS A 416 22.36 -2.62 -6.48
CA LYS A 416 21.70 -1.33 -6.71
C LYS A 416 22.56 -0.28 -6.01
N ASP A 417 23.52 0.29 -6.74
CA ASP A 417 24.14 1.61 -6.53
C ASP A 417 25.44 1.69 -7.36
N GLN A 418 25.31 1.97 -8.66
CA GLN A 418 26.37 2.66 -9.39
C GLN A 418 25.75 3.73 -10.29
N SER A 419 25.95 4.96 -9.84
CA SER A 419 25.70 6.20 -10.54
C SER A 419 26.35 6.21 -11.91
N ALA A 420 25.58 6.68 -12.89
CA ALA A 420 25.98 6.79 -14.30
C ALA A 420 27.21 7.71 -14.46
N ALA A 421 28.29 7.17 -15.02
CA ALA A 421 29.35 7.94 -15.67
C ALA A 421 29.42 7.55 -17.15
N PRO A 422 29.53 8.51 -18.10
CA PRO A 422 29.52 8.19 -19.52
C PRO A 422 30.94 7.79 -19.97
N ALA A 423 31.10 6.55 -20.43
CA ALA A 423 32.33 6.09 -21.06
C ALA A 423 32.10 5.79 -22.54
N LYS A 424 33.04 6.31 -23.35
CA LYS A 424 33.08 6.35 -24.81
C LYS A 424 33.00 4.98 -25.49
N ASP A 425 32.40 4.99 -26.68
CA ASP A 425 32.22 3.90 -27.63
C ASP A 425 33.42 2.93 -27.75
N LYS A 426 33.18 1.69 -27.34
CA LYS A 426 33.85 0.49 -27.83
C LYS A 426 32.75 -0.49 -28.31
N PRO A 427 32.99 -1.27 -29.37
CA PRO A 427 31.97 -2.14 -29.95
C PRO A 427 31.49 -3.16 -28.90
N HIS A 428 30.17 -3.36 -28.86
CA HIS A 428 29.46 -4.22 -27.92
C HIS A 428 30.08 -5.63 -27.83
N ALA A 429 30.84 -5.89 -26.77
CA ALA A 429 31.16 -7.26 -26.38
C ALA A 429 29.85 -7.89 -25.86
N VAL A 430 29.41 -8.98 -26.48
CA VAL A 430 28.32 -9.80 -25.95
C VAL A 430 28.76 -10.27 -24.56
N SER A 431 28.13 -9.76 -23.50
CA SER A 431 28.42 -10.16 -22.12
C SER A 431 27.87 -11.56 -21.91
N TYR A 432 28.67 -12.59 -22.20
CA TYR A 432 28.31 -13.98 -21.91
C TYR A 432 28.62 -14.29 -20.45
N THR A 433 27.73 -15.06 -19.81
CA THR A 433 28.02 -15.60 -18.48
C THR A 433 29.00 -16.75 -18.62
N LYS A 434 30.06 -16.74 -17.81
CA LYS A 434 30.97 -17.88 -17.66
C LYS A 434 30.91 -18.38 -16.23
N ILE A 435 30.80 -19.70 -16.07
CA ILE A 435 30.91 -20.39 -14.79
C ILE A 435 32.15 -21.28 -14.86
N THR A 436 33.01 -21.15 -13.85
CA THR A 436 34.24 -21.93 -13.72
C THR A 436 34.24 -22.67 -12.39
N VAL A 437 34.40 -23.98 -12.44
CA VAL A 437 34.58 -24.84 -11.27
C VAL A 437 36.08 -25.06 -11.06
N HIS A 438 36.59 -24.68 -9.90
CA HIS A 438 37.98 -24.86 -9.50
C HIS A 438 38.11 -26.00 -8.50
N GLY A 439 39.27 -26.64 -8.49
CA GLY A 439 39.58 -27.66 -7.50
C GLY A 439 41.01 -28.15 -7.58
N TYR A 440 41.30 -29.16 -6.76
CA TYR A 440 42.63 -29.74 -6.64
C TYR A 440 42.70 -31.09 -7.36
N LEU A 441 43.61 -31.21 -8.31
CA LEU A 441 43.87 -32.49 -8.98
C LEU A 441 44.56 -33.46 -8.01
N GLN A 442 43.95 -34.62 -7.76
CA GLN A 442 44.60 -35.70 -7.02
C GLN A 442 45.73 -36.31 -7.89
N PRO A 443 46.95 -36.50 -7.35
CA PRO A 443 48.02 -37.13 -8.08
C PRO A 443 47.72 -38.62 -8.23
N VAL A 444 47.66 -39.10 -9.48
CA VAL A 444 47.50 -40.52 -9.79
C VAL A 444 48.73 -41.28 -9.30
N HIS A 445 48.55 -42.21 -8.37
CA HIS A 445 49.59 -43.17 -7.99
C HIS A 445 49.84 -44.14 -9.15
N GLY A 446 50.88 -43.88 -9.95
CA GLY A 446 51.35 -44.80 -10.97
C GLY A 446 52.00 -46.04 -10.35
N THR A 447 51.46 -47.21 -10.67
CA THR A 447 52.07 -48.52 -10.42
C THR A 447 53.26 -48.73 -11.37
N GLY A 448 54.47 -48.88 -10.83
CA GLY A 448 55.67 -49.22 -11.59
C GLY A 448 56.84 -49.54 -10.67
N ASP A 449 57.37 -50.75 -10.81
CA ASP A 449 58.32 -51.43 -9.93
C ASP A 449 59.76 -50.87 -9.96
N THR A 450 60.46 -50.99 -8.82
CA THR A 450 61.92 -51.02 -8.61
C THR A 450 62.85 -49.88 -9.09
N GLN A 451 63.42 -49.12 -8.12
CA GLN A 451 64.83 -49.23 -7.70
C GLN A 451 65.17 -48.29 -6.53
N LYS A 452 66.00 -48.79 -5.60
CA LYS A 452 66.48 -48.13 -4.39
C LYS A 452 67.27 -46.85 -4.69
N SER A 453 66.99 -45.77 -3.97
CA SER A 453 67.98 -44.74 -3.64
C SER A 453 67.56 -44.00 -2.36
N ASN A 454 68.50 -43.91 -1.42
CA ASN A 454 68.38 -43.28 -0.10
C ASN A 454 68.23 -41.75 -0.25
N GLY A 455 67.18 -41.16 0.32
CA GLY A 455 67.02 -39.71 0.36
C GLY A 455 65.84 -39.24 1.22
N HIS A 456 66.12 -38.32 2.13
CA HIS A 456 65.26 -37.84 3.22
C HIS A 456 63.76 -37.63 2.91
N ARG A 457 62.94 -38.16 3.83
CA ARG A 457 61.50 -37.93 3.98
C ARG A 457 61.24 -36.43 4.27
N ARG A 458 60.76 -35.68 3.28
CA ARG A 458 60.05 -34.41 3.49
C ARG A 458 58.57 -34.65 3.27
N THR A 459 57.79 -34.51 4.34
CA THR A 459 56.34 -34.40 4.27
C THR A 459 55.99 -33.08 3.59
N SER A 460 55.71 -33.11 2.29
CA SER A 460 55.13 -31.98 1.58
C SER A 460 53.73 -31.71 2.14
N SER A 461 53.54 -30.50 2.64
CA SER A 461 52.24 -29.97 3.03
C SER A 461 51.27 -29.99 1.84
N ARG A 462 49.97 -30.22 2.12
CA ARG A 462 48.87 -30.11 1.13
C ARG A 462 48.75 -28.73 0.46
N SER A 463 49.57 -27.76 0.84
CA SER A 463 49.54 -26.36 0.39
C SER A 463 50.33 -26.09 -0.91
N ALA A 464 50.89 -27.11 -1.56
CA ALA A 464 51.69 -26.97 -2.78
C ALA A 464 51.06 -27.63 -4.03
N GLN A 465 49.76 -27.93 -3.99
CA GLN A 465 48.99 -28.30 -5.18
C GLN A 465 48.28 -27.03 -5.66
N GLY A 466 48.65 -26.54 -6.85
CA GLY A 466 48.00 -25.38 -7.46
C GLY A 466 46.53 -25.69 -7.75
N GLU A 467 45.64 -24.80 -7.34
CA GLU A 467 44.22 -24.83 -7.71
C GLU A 467 44.11 -24.65 -9.23
N SER A 468 43.39 -25.55 -9.90
CA SER A 468 43.21 -25.51 -11.36
C SER A 468 41.73 -25.44 -11.72
N ALA A 469 41.41 -24.83 -12.87
CA ALA A 469 40.06 -24.88 -13.43
C ALA A 469 39.76 -26.31 -13.89
N LEU A 470 38.79 -26.96 -13.26
CA LEU A 470 38.36 -28.32 -13.57
C LEU A 470 37.34 -28.35 -14.69
N LEU A 471 36.44 -27.36 -14.70
CA LEU A 471 35.39 -27.25 -15.70
C LEU A 471 35.03 -25.78 -15.93
N SER A 472 34.82 -25.42 -17.18
CA SER A 472 34.29 -24.11 -17.58
C SER A 472 33.20 -24.29 -18.63
N PHE A 473 32.13 -23.52 -18.48
CA PHE A 473 31.02 -23.50 -19.43
C PHE A 473 30.31 -22.15 -19.42
N CYS A 474 29.59 -21.88 -20.52
CA CYS A 474 28.85 -20.66 -20.75
C CYS A 474 27.34 -20.98 -20.84
N PRO A 475 26.55 -20.67 -19.81
CA PRO A 475 25.09 -20.80 -19.85
C PRO A 475 24.46 -19.96 -20.95
N GLN A 476 23.39 -20.48 -21.56
CA GLN A 476 22.68 -19.83 -22.68
C GLN A 476 21.74 -18.69 -22.22
N SER A 477 21.30 -18.73 -20.96
CA SER A 477 20.39 -17.75 -20.38
C SER A 477 20.74 -17.46 -18.92
N THR A 478 20.24 -16.34 -18.41
CA THR A 478 20.40 -15.96 -17.00
C THR A 478 19.76 -16.97 -16.04
N SER A 479 18.67 -17.61 -16.48
CA SER A 479 17.95 -18.62 -15.69
C SER A 479 18.75 -19.92 -15.58
N VAL A 480 19.30 -20.43 -16.68
CA VAL A 480 20.20 -21.60 -16.64
C VAL A 480 21.46 -21.27 -15.84
N ALA A 481 21.96 -20.03 -15.93
CA ALA A 481 23.09 -19.59 -15.12
C ALA A 481 22.79 -19.59 -13.63
N SER A 482 21.62 -19.08 -13.20
CA SER A 482 21.23 -19.08 -11.79
C SER A 482 20.96 -20.49 -11.26
N GLU A 483 20.36 -21.35 -12.08
CA GLU A 483 20.15 -22.77 -11.76
C GLU A 483 21.47 -23.51 -11.50
N TRP A 484 22.43 -23.34 -12.41
CA TRP A 484 23.70 -24.05 -12.36
C TRP A 484 24.67 -23.48 -11.33
N LEU A 485 24.83 -22.15 -11.29
CA LEU A 485 25.73 -21.50 -10.35
C LEU A 485 25.27 -21.73 -8.91
N ASP A 486 24.04 -21.35 -8.58
CA ASP A 486 23.54 -21.52 -7.21
C ASP A 486 23.31 -22.98 -6.87
N GLY A 487 22.94 -23.83 -7.83
CA GLY A 487 22.84 -25.27 -7.62
C GLY A 487 24.18 -25.88 -7.18
N LEU A 488 25.28 -25.51 -7.85
CA LEU A 488 26.62 -25.98 -7.48
C LEU A 488 27.06 -25.41 -6.12
N LEU A 489 26.83 -24.13 -5.86
CA LEU A 489 27.12 -23.51 -4.56
C LEU A 489 26.34 -24.19 -3.42
N MET A 490 25.03 -24.36 -3.59
CA MET A 490 24.15 -24.99 -2.60
C MET A 490 24.48 -26.46 -2.37
N LEU A 491 24.93 -27.17 -3.41
CA LEU A 491 25.42 -28.54 -3.31
C LEU A 491 26.70 -28.64 -2.46
N LEU A 492 27.57 -27.62 -2.55
CA LEU A 492 28.76 -27.43 -1.72
C LEU A 492 28.45 -26.79 -0.34
N ASN A 493 27.17 -26.66 0.01
CA ASN A 493 26.68 -26.01 1.24
C ASN A 493 27.09 -24.53 1.36
N GLN A 494 27.23 -23.83 0.24
CA GLN A 494 27.43 -22.39 0.16
C GLN A 494 26.09 -21.69 -0.11
N GLN A 495 26.00 -20.41 0.24
CA GLN A 495 24.79 -19.61 0.00
C GLN A 495 24.64 -19.28 -1.50
N PRO A 496 23.39 -19.20 -2.02
CA PRO A 496 23.15 -18.72 -3.36
C PRO A 496 23.54 -17.25 -3.48
N ILE A 497 24.05 -16.86 -4.64
CA ILE A 497 24.51 -15.49 -4.90
C ILE A 497 23.69 -14.78 -5.97
N THR A 498 22.91 -15.51 -6.78
CA THR A 498 22.12 -14.85 -7.83
C THR A 498 20.85 -14.22 -7.27
N ALA A 499 20.45 -13.08 -7.86
CA ALA A 499 19.22 -12.39 -7.49
C ALA A 499 17.96 -13.21 -7.80
N GLU A 500 17.99 -14.07 -8.83
CA GLU A 500 16.84 -14.90 -9.23
C GLU A 500 16.53 -15.96 -8.18
N THR A 501 17.55 -16.67 -7.68
CA THR A 501 17.38 -17.66 -6.62
C THR A 501 16.95 -17.01 -5.31
N ASN A 502 17.56 -15.88 -4.93
CA ASN A 502 17.15 -15.14 -3.72
C ASN A 502 15.70 -14.65 -3.79
N LYS A 503 15.27 -14.11 -4.94
CA LYS A 503 13.85 -13.74 -5.15
C LYS A 503 12.91 -14.93 -5.01
N LEU A 504 13.29 -16.11 -5.53
CA LEU A 504 12.47 -17.31 -5.41
C LEU A 504 12.35 -17.78 -3.96
N ILE A 505 13.44 -17.73 -3.18
CA ILE A 505 13.41 -18.06 -1.75
C ILE A 505 12.49 -17.12 -0.99
N SER A 506 12.64 -15.80 -1.18
CA SER A 506 11.77 -14.80 -0.55
C SER A 506 10.31 -15.03 -0.91
N LEU A 507 10.02 -15.25 -2.20
CA LEU A 507 8.66 -15.50 -2.69
C LEU A 507 8.00 -16.69 -1.95
N ILE A 508 8.69 -17.83 -1.86
CA ILE A 508 8.16 -19.02 -1.21
C ILE A 508 7.97 -18.79 0.29
N SER A 509 8.94 -18.15 0.95
CA SER A 509 8.85 -17.79 2.37
C SER A 509 7.65 -16.87 2.65
N ASP A 510 7.46 -15.84 1.82
CA ASP A 510 6.38 -14.87 1.97
C ASP A 510 5.00 -15.49 1.73
N TYR A 511 4.87 -16.35 0.71
CA TYR A 511 3.63 -17.11 0.51
C TYR A 511 3.36 -18.08 1.66
N GLY A 512 4.38 -18.75 2.17
CA GLY A 512 4.27 -19.62 3.35
C GLY A 512 3.73 -18.86 4.57
N LEU A 513 4.24 -17.65 4.80
CA LEU A 513 3.75 -16.78 5.88
C LEU A 513 2.31 -16.35 5.62
N LYS A 514 2.00 -15.83 4.42
CA LYS A 514 0.64 -15.38 4.06
C LYS A 514 -0.39 -16.50 4.23
N ILE A 515 -0.07 -17.75 3.87
CA ILE A 515 -0.94 -18.91 4.07
C ILE A 515 -1.17 -19.19 5.57
N ARG A 516 -0.12 -19.16 6.40
CA ARG A 516 -0.26 -19.36 7.85
C ARG A 516 -1.11 -18.26 8.50
N LEU A 517 -0.98 -17.03 8.02
CA LEU A 517 -1.74 -15.87 8.51
C LEU A 517 -3.22 -15.89 8.09
N LEU A 518 -3.65 -16.71 7.11
CA LEU A 518 -5.08 -16.87 6.80
C LEU A 518 -5.90 -17.37 8.00
N ASN A 519 -5.25 -18.03 8.96
CA ASN A 519 -5.88 -18.55 10.16
C ASN A 519 -5.97 -17.54 11.31
N VAL A 520 -5.33 -16.37 11.17
CA VAL A 520 -5.32 -15.30 12.18
C VAL A 520 -6.34 -14.25 11.77
N ARG A 521 -7.30 -13.95 12.65
CA ARG A 521 -8.30 -12.91 12.37
C ARG A 521 -7.78 -11.55 12.81
N PHE A 522 -8.18 -10.51 12.10
CA PHE A 522 -7.79 -9.13 12.43
C PHE A 522 -8.33 -8.68 13.81
N ASP A 523 -9.47 -9.24 14.26
CA ASP A 523 -10.01 -8.97 15.60
C ASP A 523 -9.08 -9.43 16.74
N ASP A 524 -8.11 -10.31 16.45
CA ASP A 524 -7.14 -10.81 17.41
C ASP A 524 -5.97 -9.82 17.64
N VAL A 525 -5.89 -8.71 16.88
CA VAL A 525 -4.86 -7.67 17.03
C VAL A 525 -4.89 -7.03 18.44
N ALA A 526 -6.04 -7.05 19.11
CA ALA A 526 -6.15 -6.62 20.51
C ALA A 526 -5.28 -7.44 21.50
N PHE A 527 -4.83 -8.64 21.10
CA PHE A 527 -3.98 -9.53 21.89
C PHE A 527 -2.50 -9.50 21.46
N ALA A 528 -2.13 -8.64 20.50
CA ALA A 528 -0.77 -8.58 19.96
C ALA A 528 0.28 -8.00 20.96
N GLY A 529 -0.15 -7.56 22.15
CA GLY A 529 0.73 -7.00 23.18
C GLY A 529 1.64 -8.05 23.84
N GLU A 530 1.06 -8.97 24.62
CA GLU A 530 1.81 -10.02 25.32
C GLU A 530 1.31 -11.40 24.92
N ALA A 531 2.24 -12.30 24.57
CA ALA A 531 1.91 -13.69 24.33
C ALA A 531 1.24 -14.26 25.59
N PRO A 532 0.02 -14.83 25.49
CA PRO A 532 -0.66 -15.36 26.66
C PRO A 532 0.18 -16.48 27.29
N GLN A 533 0.32 -16.46 28.62
CA GLN A 533 1.03 -17.51 29.32
C GLN A 533 0.30 -18.84 29.13
N VAL A 534 1.02 -19.85 28.63
CA VAL A 534 0.51 -21.21 28.58
C VAL A 534 0.31 -21.69 30.02
N PRO A 535 -0.91 -22.09 30.42
CA PRO A 535 -1.15 -22.59 31.76
C PRO A 535 -0.23 -23.78 32.07
N GLY A 536 0.34 -23.80 33.27
CA GLY A 536 1.19 -24.89 33.73
C GLY A 536 0.43 -26.22 33.80
N ARG A 537 1.15 -27.33 33.64
CA ARG A 537 0.59 -28.69 33.77
C ARG A 537 0.73 -29.27 35.18
N ASP A 538 1.08 -28.45 36.16
CA ASP A 538 1.33 -28.89 37.53
C ASP A 538 0.05 -29.46 38.17
N GLY A 539 0.08 -30.73 38.54
CA GLY A 539 -1.05 -31.43 39.15
C GLY A 539 -2.02 -32.10 38.17
N LEU A 540 -1.74 -32.08 36.86
CA LEU A 540 -2.48 -32.86 35.87
C LEU A 540 -1.88 -34.27 35.77
N ASP A 541 -2.74 -35.29 35.72
CA ASP A 541 -2.40 -36.68 35.41
C ASP A 541 -2.53 -36.94 33.89
N ASP A 542 -2.13 -38.15 33.46
CA ASP A 542 -2.24 -38.60 32.07
C ASP A 542 -3.65 -39.16 31.76
N ASP A 543 -4.66 -38.86 32.59
CA ASP A 543 -6.06 -39.24 32.37
C ASP A 543 -6.75 -38.19 31.49
N TYR A 544 -6.56 -38.33 30.18
CA TYR A 544 -7.06 -37.36 29.21
C TYR A 544 -8.59 -37.42 29.09
N TYR A 545 -9.24 -36.24 29.06
CA TYR A 545 -10.69 -36.10 28.94
C TYR A 545 -11.29 -36.76 27.67
N TYR A 546 -10.50 -36.87 26.60
CA TYR A 546 -10.89 -37.56 25.37
C TYR A 546 -9.95 -38.73 25.12
N ASP A 547 -10.54 -39.89 24.85
CA ASP A 547 -9.80 -41.04 24.37
C ASP A 547 -9.43 -40.84 22.89
N VAL A 548 -8.16 -40.49 22.66
CA VAL A 548 -7.60 -40.23 21.33
C VAL A 548 -7.28 -41.56 20.59
N PHE A 549 -7.25 -42.69 21.29
CA PHE A 549 -6.82 -43.98 20.73
C PHE A 549 -7.92 -45.05 20.69
N GLY A 550 -9.14 -44.73 21.12
CA GLY A 550 -10.26 -45.67 21.06
C GLY A 550 -9.98 -46.95 21.85
N GLY A 551 -9.51 -46.80 23.09
CA GLY A 551 -9.27 -47.85 24.05
C GLY A 551 -10.11 -47.70 25.33
N SER A 552 -11.43 -47.88 25.21
CA SER A 552 -12.32 -48.51 26.21
C SER A 552 -13.61 -48.97 25.54
#